data_AF-A0A257S2V4-F1
#
_entry.id   AF-A0A257S2V4-F1
#
_cell.length_a   1.000
_cell.length_b   1.000
_cell.length_c   1.000
_cell.angle_alpha   90.00
_cell.angle_beta   90.00
_cell.angle_gamma   90.00
#
_symmetry.space_group_name_H-M   'P 1'
#
loop_
_entity.id
_entity.type
_entity.pdbx_description
1 polymer ?
#
loop_
_entity_poly.entity_id
_entity_poly.type
_entity_poly.pdbx_seq_one_letter_code
_entity_poly.pdbx_strand_id
1 'polypeptide(L)'
;MQGLHRRPDGASAIRWSLGFEDLALLNAKPAGTWLGFAAQLMMYRATGRFGRAATEFPDAAIAYLAEQTGALTADLAAYDPS
;
A
#
# COMPACT_ATOMS: atom_id res chain seq x y z
N MET A 1 -4.16 -15.82 -19.79
CA MET A 1 -4.94 -14.65 -19.36
C MET A 1 -4.10 -13.90 -18.34
N GLN A 2 -3.17 -13.04 -18.78
CA GLN A 2 -2.32 -12.25 -17.88
C GLN A 2 -3.11 -10.96 -17.56
N GLY A 3 -3.46 -10.79 -16.28
CA GLY A 3 -4.12 -9.58 -15.81
C GLY A 3 -3.21 -8.39 -16.04
N LEU A 4 -3.68 -7.42 -16.82
CA LEU A 4 -3.04 -6.14 -17.02
C LEU A 4 -2.92 -5.45 -15.66
N HIS A 5 -1.78 -5.61 -14.99
CA HIS A 5 -1.37 -4.77 -13.87
C HIS A 5 -1.19 -3.36 -14.45
N ARG A 6 -2.31 -2.63 -14.56
CA ARG A 6 -2.31 -1.25 -15.01
C ARG A 6 -1.58 -0.48 -13.92
N ARG A 7 -0.32 -0.13 -14.17
CA ARG A 7 0.45 0.74 -13.26
C ARG A 7 -0.40 1.97 -12.97
N PRO A 8 -0.39 2.48 -11.74
CA PRO A 8 -1.12 3.70 -11.43
C PRO A 8 -0.69 4.81 -12.40
N ASP A 9 -1.67 5.55 -12.91
CA ASP A 9 -1.43 6.78 -13.68
C ASP A 9 -0.56 7.76 -12.88
N GLY A 10 0.14 8.67 -13.54
CA GLY A 10 1.16 9.51 -12.90
C GLY A 10 0.68 10.27 -11.64
N ALA A 11 -0.59 10.69 -11.61
CA ALA A 11 -1.18 11.36 -10.44
C ALA A 11 -1.45 10.38 -9.29
N SER A 12 -1.94 9.17 -9.59
CA SER A 12 -2.06 8.09 -8.61
C SER A 12 -0.69 7.64 -8.09
N ALA A 13 0.31 7.49 -8.96
CA ALA A 13 1.66 7.08 -8.56
C ALA A 13 2.24 8.04 -7.51
N ILE A 14 2.16 9.35 -7.74
CA ILE A 14 2.64 10.38 -6.79
C ILE A 14 1.94 10.27 -5.44
N ARG A 15 0.62 9.99 -5.42
CA ARG A 15 -0.15 9.83 -4.18
C ARG A 15 0.24 8.58 -3.38
N TRP A 16 0.72 7.53 -4.04
CA TRP A 16 1.02 6.22 -3.43
C TRP A 16 2.52 5.91 -3.39
N SER A 17 3.38 6.90 -3.65
CA SER A 17 4.83 6.76 -3.50
C SER A 17 5.24 6.86 -2.03
N LEU A 18 6.08 5.93 -1.59
CA LEU A 18 6.68 5.94 -0.26
C LEU A 18 7.97 6.77 -0.28
N GLY A 19 8.06 7.74 0.63
CA GLY A 19 9.28 8.49 0.89
C GLY A 19 10.25 7.73 1.80
N PHE A 20 11.43 8.31 2.00
CA PHE A 20 12.46 7.74 2.87
C PHE A 20 11.98 7.55 4.31
N GLU A 21 11.24 8.51 4.85
CA GLU A 21 10.66 8.43 6.20
C GLU A 21 9.61 7.32 6.32
N ASP A 22 8.79 7.12 5.28
CA ASP A 22 7.78 6.06 5.25
C ASP A 22 8.46 4.68 5.28
N LEU A 23 9.55 4.51 4.52
CA LEU A 23 10.36 3.29 4.54
C LEU A 23 11.05 3.06 5.90
N ALA A 24 11.49 4.11 6.58
CA ALA A 24 12.04 3.99 7.93
C ALA A 24 10.98 3.51 8.94
N LEU A 25 9.75 4.01 8.85
CA LEU A 25 8.62 3.58 9.68
C LEU A 25 8.23 2.11 9.41
N LEU A 26 8.30 1.68 8.16
CA LEU A 26 8.04 0.29 7.77
C LEU A 26 9.10 -0.65 8.35
N ASN A 27 10.39 -0.33 8.22
CA ASN A 27 11.48 -1.16 8.73
C ASN A 27 11.45 -1.37 10.26
N ALA A 28 10.75 -0.51 11.01
CA ALA A 28 10.52 -0.69 12.44
C ALA A 28 9.44 -1.75 12.77
N LYS A 29 8.77 -2.32 11.77
CA LYS A 29 7.64 -3.27 11.91
C LYS A 29 7.98 -4.62 11.26
N PRO A 30 7.29 -5.72 11.64
CA PRO A 30 7.44 -7.00 10.96
C PRO A 30 7.07 -6.91 9.47
N ALA A 31 7.85 -7.57 8.60
CA ALA A 31 7.71 -7.49 7.15
C ALA A 31 6.29 -7.80 6.63
N GLY A 32 5.61 -8.78 7.23
CA GLY A 32 4.22 -9.13 6.86
C GLY A 32 3.18 -8.03 7.10
N THR A 33 3.54 -6.95 7.82
CA THR A 33 2.64 -5.80 8.08
C THR A 33 2.91 -4.61 7.16
N TRP A 34 3.97 -4.66 6.36
CA TRP A 34 4.46 -3.50 5.61
C TRP A 34 3.45 -3.00 4.58
N LEU A 35 2.87 -3.91 3.80
CA LEU A 35 1.93 -3.54 2.75
C LEU A 35 0.65 -2.90 3.31
N GLY A 36 0.08 -3.48 4.36
CA GLY A 36 -1.11 -2.95 5.03
C GLY A 36 -0.84 -1.60 5.71
N PHE A 37 0.30 -1.47 6.40
CA PHE A 37 0.68 -0.21 7.03
C PHE A 37 0.92 0.90 6.00
N ALA A 38 1.63 0.59 4.90
CA ALA A 38 1.88 1.54 3.82
C ALA A 38 0.56 2.00 3.17
N ALA A 39 -0.36 1.07 2.89
CA ALA A 39 -1.67 1.39 2.33
C ALA A 39 -2.47 2.32 3.26
N GLN A 40 -2.50 2.04 4.56
CA GLN A 40 -3.18 2.88 5.56
C GLN A 40 -2.55 4.26 5.67
N LEU A 41 -1.22 4.35 5.70
CA LEU A 41 -0.51 5.61 5.80
C LEU A 41 -0.79 6.52 4.60
N MET A 42 -0.70 5.98 3.39
CA MET A 42 -0.97 6.74 2.17
C MET A 42 -2.45 7.14 2.05
N MET A 43 -3.37 6.26 2.45
CA MET A 43 -4.81 6.56 2.50
C MET A 43 -5.11 7.70 3.48
N TYR A 44 -4.52 7.66 4.67
CA TYR A 44 -4.70 8.72 5.67
C TYR A 44 -4.14 10.06 5.18
N ARG A 45 -2.96 10.06 4.55
CA ARG A 45 -2.39 11.29 3.94
C ARG A 45 -3.24 11.83 2.80
N ALA A 46 -3.85 10.95 2.02
CA ALA A 46 -4.68 11.31 0.87
C ALA A 46 -6.07 11.84 1.25
N THR A 47 -6.66 11.33 2.33
CA THR A 47 -8.10 11.49 2.61
C THR A 47 -8.43 11.90 4.05
N GLY A 48 -7.44 11.87 4.96
CA GLY A 48 -7.64 12.10 6.39
C GLY A 48 -8.32 10.94 7.13
N ARG A 49 -8.53 9.79 6.48
CA ARG A 49 -9.17 8.61 7.07
C ARG A 49 -8.37 7.33 6.81
N PHE A 50 -8.53 6.35 7.68
CA PHE A 50 -8.05 4.99 7.46
C PHE A 50 -9.05 4.18 6.64
N GLY A 51 -8.55 3.27 5.81
CA GLY A 51 -9.36 2.25 5.16
C GLY A 51 -9.86 1.24 6.18
N ARG A 52 -11.11 0.79 6.03
CA ARG A 52 -11.78 -0.18 6.88
C ARG A 52 -11.82 -1.58 6.26
N ALA A 53 -11.60 -1.67 4.95
CA ALA A 53 -11.56 -2.93 4.22
C ALA A 53 -10.52 -2.88 3.09
N ALA A 54 -9.94 -4.03 2.74
CA ALA A 54 -8.98 -4.15 1.64
C ALA A 54 -9.56 -3.66 0.29
N THR A 55 -10.88 -3.78 0.09
CA THR A 55 -11.58 -3.32 -1.11
C THR A 55 -11.66 -1.80 -1.25
N GLU A 56 -11.33 -1.02 -0.21
CA GLU A 56 -11.27 0.44 -0.29
C GLU A 56 -9.98 0.94 -0.96
N PHE A 57 -8.97 0.09 -1.11
CA PHE A 57 -7.71 0.44 -1.75
C PHE A 57 -7.75 0.04 -3.23
N PRO A 58 -7.39 0.93 -4.17
CA PRO A 58 -7.30 0.57 -5.57
C PRO A 58 -6.25 -0.52 -5.81
N ASP A 59 -6.58 -1.56 -6.59
CA ASP A 59 -5.66 -2.68 -6.88
C ASP A 59 -4.31 -2.20 -7.45
N ALA A 60 -4.33 -1.18 -8.30
CA ALA A 60 -3.12 -0.57 -8.87
C ALA A 60 -2.23 0.11 -7.80
N ALA A 61 -2.83 0.68 -6.75
CA ALA A 61 -2.09 1.26 -5.65
C ALA A 61 -1.45 0.17 -4.78
N ILE A 62 -2.18 -0.89 -4.48
CA ILE A 62 -1.67 -2.04 -3.71
C ILE A 62 -0.52 -2.71 -4.45
N ALA A 63 -0.67 -2.94 -5.76
CA ALA A 63 0.39 -3.42 -6.62
C ALA A 63 1.66 -2.57 -6.55
N TYR A 64 1.49 -1.25 -6.64
CA TYR A 64 2.60 -0.32 -6.64
C TYR A 64 3.28 -0.19 -5.26
N LEU A 65 2.53 -0.30 -4.17
CA LEU A 65 3.08 -0.38 -2.82
C LEU A 65 3.83 -1.70 -2.58
N ALA A 66 3.32 -2.81 -3.10
CA ALA A 66 4.00 -4.11 -3.04
C ALA A 66 5.35 -4.06 -3.78
N GLU A 67 5.40 -3.45 -4.97
CA GLU A 67 6.66 -3.20 -5.71
C GLU A 67 7.68 -2.40 -4.88
N GLN A 68 7.22 -1.35 -4.18
CA GLN A 68 8.09 -0.47 -3.39
C GLN A 68 8.59 -1.09 -2.08
N THR A 69 7.77 -1.95 -1.46
CA THR A 69 8.07 -2.59 -0.18
C THR A 69 8.75 -3.95 -0.32
N GLY A 70 8.68 -4.57 -1.51
CA GLY A 70 9.08 -5.95 -1.74
C GLY A 70 8.15 -6.98 -1.08
N ALA A 71 7.01 -6.55 -0.52
CA ALA A 71 6.01 -7.42 0.08
C ALA A 71 5.15 -8.12 -0.97
N LEU A 72 4.51 -9.23 -0.61
CA LEU A 72 3.56 -9.91 -1.48
C LEU A 72 2.19 -9.25 -1.34
N THR A 73 1.45 -9.13 -2.44
CA THR A 73 0.07 -8.58 -2.40
C THR A 73 -0.87 -9.39 -1.50
N ALA A 74 -0.58 -10.68 -1.30
CA ALA A 74 -1.27 -11.55 -0.36
C ALA A 74 -1.13 -11.11 1.11
N ASP A 75 -0.06 -10.38 1.46
CA ASP A 75 0.19 -9.90 2.82
C ASP A 75 -0.84 -8.83 3.24
N LEU A 76 -1.49 -8.16 2.27
CA LEU A 76 -2.56 -7.21 2.55
C LEU A 76 -3.81 -7.89 3.10
N ALA A 77 -4.14 -9.10 2.63
CA ALA A 77 -5.32 -9.83 3.09
C ALA A 77 -5.14 -10.40 4.52
N ALA A 78 -3.89 -10.55 4.96
CA ALA A 78 -3.54 -10.92 6.32
C ALA A 78 -3.51 -9.72 7.29
N TYR A 79 -3.61 -8.49 6.77
CA TYR A 79 -3.60 -7.27 7.58
C TYR A 79 -5.02 -6.95 8.08
N ASP A 80 -5.30 -7.28 9.34
CA ASP A 80 -6.48 -6.84 10.07
C ASP A 80 -6.17 -5.49 10.76
N PRO A 81 -6.85 -4.39 10.42
CA PRO A 81 -6.74 -3.14 11.16
C PRO A 81 -7.53 -3.25 12.48
N SER A 82 -7.02 -4.04 13.42
CA SER A 82 -7.55 -4.16 14.79
C SER A 82 -7.47 -2.84 15.54
#